data_AF-A0A517VFJ0-F1
#
_entry.id   AF-A0A517VFJ0-F1
#
_cell.length_a   1.000
_cell.length_b   1.000
_cell.length_c   1.000
_cell.angle_alpha   90.00
_cell.angle_beta   90.00
_cell.angle_gamma   90.00
#
_symmetry.space_group_name_H-M   'P 1'
#
loop_
_entity.id
_entity.type
_entity.pdbx_description
1 polymer ?
#
loop_
_entity_poly.entity_id
_entity_poly.type
_entity_poly.pdbx_seq_one_letter_code
_entity_poly.pdbx_strand_id
1 'polypeptide(L)'
;MPAIRNTVITLGTILLIAFSSGCQKNQSTDPKTEQTSATEEKKATAASEEKPIDPKMVTKPGEPMTAERYQAVKARLKQIGLAMHNFADQNRTFLPSVEEHPEYYDENGRLKVSWRVHLLPFLEQKKLYGQFKLDEAWDSPHNALLAKNMPDAFRSPDTPAGSDKTRFRVFEGTREENQQKEKAPTTMFPLGTPLGFRDILDGTSNTVMAVEVGPDKAVEWTKPGGLNIAHPRAEFGDAARGIPVLIGDGSIICFKRDIDDVIWKALIGPDDETRIDWRDIEIKHSTLSAKQSQLLNQLKQIVVAFFNYHETFQRFPPAEKDLVDGKPNLSWRVHLLPFLDQKKLYDQFKLDEAWDSPHNKTLLDQMPDLFQFNPQVKPGATQVMTFSGENTPFPGGLGPRIRDITDGTSNTIFFVIAGPDKAVPWTKPEDLAFDPADPAQALGKLSSPAYVAVMMDGSIRSVPVNLPAKTLVKLIQPADGMIVDVELKPYRPQ
;
A
#
# COMPACT_ATOMS: atom_id res chain seq x y z
N MET A 1 17.78 33.04 29.79
CA MET A 1 17.91 31.92 30.76
C MET A 1 16.58 31.77 31.50
N PRO A 2 16.10 30.56 31.86
CA PRO A 2 16.43 29.20 31.39
C PRO A 2 15.26 28.60 30.54
N ALA A 3 15.47 27.85 29.45
CA ALA A 3 15.99 26.49 29.30
C ALA A 3 15.16 25.40 30.02
N ILE A 4 14.20 24.79 29.32
CA ILE A 4 13.64 23.47 29.69
C ILE A 4 13.54 22.60 28.42
N ARG A 5 14.15 21.41 28.55
CA ARG A 5 14.40 20.38 27.53
C ARG A 5 13.13 19.61 27.17
N ASN A 6 12.91 19.35 25.89
CA ASN A 6 11.99 18.31 25.43
C ASN A 6 12.71 16.96 25.48
N THR A 7 12.36 16.15 26.46
CA THR A 7 12.74 14.74 26.57
C THR A 7 11.77 13.91 25.74
N VAL A 8 12.22 13.34 24.63
CA VAL A 8 11.49 12.30 23.89
C VAL A 8 11.75 10.97 24.59
N ILE A 9 10.70 10.37 25.16
CA ILE A 9 10.75 9.03 25.74
C ILE A 9 10.51 8.02 24.61
N THR A 10 11.57 7.32 24.22
CA THR A 10 11.53 6.12 23.39
C THR A 10 11.04 4.94 24.24
N LEU A 11 9.83 4.43 23.99
CA LEU A 11 9.37 3.15 24.52
C LEU A 11 9.97 2.02 23.66
N GLY A 12 11.00 1.37 24.20
CA GLY A 12 11.59 0.15 23.65
C GLY A 12 10.71 -1.06 23.95
N THR A 13 10.39 -1.83 22.91
CA THR A 13 9.69 -3.11 22.99
C THR A 13 10.64 -4.18 23.53
N ILE A 14 10.43 -4.64 24.77
CA ILE A 14 11.12 -5.79 25.35
C ILE A 14 10.34 -7.06 24.98
N LEU A 15 10.93 -7.91 24.13
CA LEU A 15 10.43 -9.24 23.83
C LEU A 15 10.93 -10.22 24.91
N LEU A 16 10.07 -10.60 25.84
CA LEU A 16 10.33 -11.62 26.85
C LEU A 16 10.10 -13.02 26.24
N ILE A 17 11.19 -13.74 25.97
CA ILE A 17 11.18 -15.16 25.60
C ILE A 17 11.10 -15.97 26.89
N ALA A 18 9.99 -16.67 27.12
CA ALA A 18 9.84 -17.61 28.21
C ALA A 18 10.55 -18.94 27.87
N PHE A 19 11.59 -19.27 28.62
CA PHE A 19 12.18 -20.61 28.67
C PHE A 19 11.33 -21.50 29.58
N SER A 20 10.79 -22.59 29.05
CA SER A 20 10.33 -23.72 29.86
C SER A 20 11.32 -24.88 29.72
N SER A 21 12.16 -25.06 30.73
CA SER A 21 13.01 -26.23 30.91
C SER A 21 12.16 -27.44 31.34
N GLY A 22 12.27 -28.54 30.60
CA GLY A 22 11.71 -29.84 30.98
C GLY A 22 12.65 -30.96 30.52
N CYS A 23 13.59 -31.36 31.38
CA CYS A 23 14.36 -32.58 31.23
C CYS A 23 13.53 -33.78 31.74
N GLN A 24 13.43 -34.87 30.98
CA GLN A 24 13.93 -36.19 31.41
C GLN A 24 13.80 -37.31 30.36
N LYS A 25 14.96 -37.95 30.15
CA LYS A 25 15.24 -39.39 29.97
C LYS A 25 15.02 -40.08 28.61
N ASN A 26 16.18 -40.37 28.01
CA ASN A 26 16.56 -41.45 27.10
C ASN A 26 15.82 -42.79 27.27
N GLN A 27 15.45 -43.39 26.13
CA GLN A 27 15.67 -44.80 25.86
C GLN A 27 16.12 -45.00 24.40
N SER A 28 17.20 -45.75 24.23
CA SER A 28 17.81 -46.15 22.97
C SER A 28 17.14 -47.41 22.40
N THR A 29 17.01 -47.49 21.08
CA THR A 29 17.10 -48.75 20.33
C THR A 29 17.61 -48.48 18.90
N ASP A 30 18.42 -49.44 18.44
CA ASP A 30 19.37 -49.44 17.32
C ASP A 30 18.80 -49.33 15.88
N PRO A 31 19.69 -49.10 14.88
CA PRO A 31 19.35 -48.72 13.52
C PRO A 31 19.11 -49.92 12.60
N LYS A 32 18.18 -49.76 11.63
CA LYS A 32 18.09 -50.62 10.45
C LYS A 32 18.48 -49.85 9.20
N THR A 33 19.59 -50.32 8.64
CA THR A 33 20.06 -50.19 7.27
C THR A 33 18.93 -50.50 6.27
N GLU A 34 18.79 -49.70 5.22
CA GLU A 34 18.42 -50.26 3.91
C GLU A 34 18.99 -49.42 2.77
N GLN A 35 19.61 -50.14 1.85
CA GLN A 35 20.40 -49.66 0.72
C GLN A 35 19.51 -49.14 -0.41
N THR A 36 20.07 -48.15 -1.10
CA THR A 36 19.88 -47.79 -2.50
C THR A 36 19.39 -48.92 -3.42
N SER A 37 18.36 -48.64 -4.22
CA SER A 37 18.23 -49.22 -5.55
C SER A 37 18.12 -48.13 -6.61
N ALA A 38 19.05 -48.20 -7.56
CA ALA A 38 19.13 -47.35 -8.72
C ALA A 38 18.10 -47.78 -9.75
N THR A 39 17.05 -47.00 -9.94
CA THR A 39 16.28 -46.99 -11.20
C THR A 39 15.46 -45.70 -11.24
N GLU A 40 16.00 -44.68 -11.92
CA GLU A 40 15.22 -43.70 -12.72
C GLU A 40 16.15 -42.62 -13.32
N GLU A 41 17.32 -43.02 -13.84
CA GLU A 41 17.94 -42.28 -14.94
C GLU A 41 17.25 -42.70 -16.23
N LYS A 42 16.24 -41.92 -16.63
CA LYS A 42 15.82 -41.61 -18.02
C LYS A 42 14.41 -41.04 -17.97
N LYS A 43 14.29 -39.75 -17.67
CA LYS A 43 13.16 -38.96 -18.17
C LYS A 43 13.71 -37.85 -19.05
N ALA A 44 13.44 -38.04 -20.33
CA ALA A 44 13.80 -37.18 -21.42
C ALA A 44 13.42 -35.71 -21.13
N THR A 45 14.27 -34.83 -21.62
CA THR A 45 14.00 -33.44 -21.99
C THR A 45 12.61 -33.31 -22.61
N ALA A 46 11.62 -32.98 -21.79
CA ALA A 46 10.42 -32.32 -22.25
C ALA A 46 10.75 -30.83 -22.32
N ALA A 47 10.88 -30.30 -23.54
CA ALA A 47 10.82 -28.86 -23.74
C ALA A 47 9.50 -28.40 -23.12
N SER A 48 9.57 -27.62 -22.05
CA SER A 48 8.40 -27.00 -21.45
C SER A 48 7.76 -26.11 -22.51
N GLU A 49 6.57 -26.46 -22.99
CA GLU A 49 5.78 -25.57 -23.83
C GLU A 49 5.63 -24.23 -23.11
N GLU A 50 6.25 -23.18 -23.65
CA GLU A 50 6.12 -21.83 -23.10
C GLU A 50 4.66 -21.43 -23.19
N LYS A 51 4.02 -21.24 -22.03
CA LYS A 51 2.65 -20.72 -21.99
C LYS A 51 2.62 -19.37 -22.73
N PRO A 52 1.65 -19.15 -23.63
CA PRO A 52 1.54 -17.88 -24.33
C PRO A 52 1.36 -16.74 -23.33
N ILE A 53 2.06 -15.63 -23.56
CA ILE A 53 1.97 -14.42 -22.74
C ILE A 53 0.54 -13.87 -22.84
N ASP A 54 -0.06 -13.56 -21.68
CA ASP A 54 -1.38 -12.92 -21.62
C ASP A 54 -1.33 -11.56 -22.34
N PRO A 55 -2.20 -11.30 -23.34
CA PRO A 55 -2.25 -10.01 -24.04
C PRO A 55 -2.35 -8.79 -23.12
N LYS A 56 -2.97 -8.93 -21.94
CA LYS A 56 -3.05 -7.83 -20.95
C LYS A 56 -1.70 -7.43 -20.39
N MET A 57 -0.71 -8.33 -20.42
CA MET A 57 0.65 -8.10 -19.94
C MET A 57 1.53 -7.39 -20.96
N VAL A 58 1.12 -7.28 -22.22
CA VAL A 58 1.93 -6.66 -23.27
C VAL A 58 1.75 -5.15 -23.25
N THR A 59 2.85 -4.41 -23.28
CA THR A 59 2.82 -2.95 -23.54
C THR A 59 2.97 -2.64 -25.01
N LYS A 60 2.29 -1.58 -25.46
CA LYS A 60 2.56 -0.95 -26.76
C LYS A 60 3.14 0.45 -26.56
N PRO A 61 4.04 0.91 -27.44
CA PRO A 61 4.67 2.22 -27.31
C PRO A 61 3.64 3.35 -27.22
N GLY A 62 3.70 4.15 -26.16
CA GLY A 62 2.83 5.32 -25.96
C GLY A 62 1.35 5.02 -25.67
N GLU A 63 0.91 3.75 -25.66
CA GLU A 63 -0.43 3.39 -25.24
C GLU A 63 -0.50 3.19 -23.71
N PRO A 64 -1.66 3.41 -23.05
CA PRO A 64 -1.83 3.11 -21.63
C PRO A 64 -1.65 1.60 -21.37
N MET A 65 -0.92 1.24 -20.31
CA MET A 65 -0.90 -0.15 -19.86
C MET A 65 -2.17 -0.50 -19.06
N THR A 66 -2.53 -1.78 -19.04
CA THR A 66 -3.64 -2.29 -18.22
C THR A 66 -3.33 -2.16 -16.72
N ALA A 67 -4.36 -2.11 -15.89
CA ALA A 67 -4.18 -2.08 -14.43
C ALA A 67 -3.57 -3.39 -13.93
N GLU A 68 -3.94 -4.52 -14.53
CA GLU A 68 -3.40 -5.84 -14.23
C GLU A 68 -1.90 -5.90 -14.51
N ARG A 69 -1.46 -5.37 -15.65
CA ARG A 69 -0.03 -5.29 -15.95
C ARG A 69 0.70 -4.41 -14.94
N TYR A 70 0.16 -3.24 -14.63
CA TYR A 70 0.79 -2.37 -13.63
C TYR A 70 0.93 -3.06 -12.27
N GLN A 71 -0.07 -3.82 -11.81
CA GLN A 71 0.04 -4.58 -10.57
C GLN A 71 1.11 -5.69 -10.65
N ALA A 72 1.22 -6.38 -11.80
CA ALA A 72 2.26 -7.39 -12.00
C ALA A 72 3.67 -6.78 -11.95
N VAL A 73 3.89 -5.65 -12.61
CA VAL A 73 5.17 -4.90 -12.55
C VAL A 73 5.44 -4.39 -11.14
N LYS A 74 4.43 -3.82 -10.48
CA LYS A 74 4.53 -3.32 -9.11
C LYS A 74 4.97 -4.41 -8.13
N ALA A 75 4.51 -5.64 -8.31
CA ALA A 75 4.96 -6.78 -7.50
C ALA A 75 6.47 -7.06 -7.69
N ARG A 76 6.98 -6.98 -8.93
CA ARG A 76 8.42 -7.13 -9.23
C ARG A 76 9.25 -6.00 -8.63
N LEU A 77 8.85 -4.74 -8.87
CA LEU A 77 9.51 -3.58 -8.27
C LEU A 77 9.50 -3.61 -6.74
N LYS A 78 8.42 -4.11 -6.12
CA LYS A 78 8.36 -4.29 -4.66
C LYS A 78 9.38 -5.31 -4.15
N GLN A 79 9.58 -6.42 -4.86
CA GLN A 79 10.62 -7.40 -4.53
C GLN A 79 12.02 -6.78 -4.68
N ILE A 80 12.26 -6.04 -5.77
CA ILE A 80 13.54 -5.35 -6.03
C ILE A 80 13.81 -4.30 -4.94
N GLY A 81 12.84 -3.45 -4.62
CA GLY A 81 12.98 -2.41 -3.60
C GLY A 81 13.23 -2.98 -2.21
N LEU A 82 12.51 -4.04 -1.82
CA LEU A 82 12.78 -4.73 -0.56
C LEU A 82 14.21 -5.29 -0.52
N ALA A 83 14.68 -5.90 -1.62
CA ALA A 83 16.05 -6.40 -1.69
C ALA A 83 17.10 -5.28 -1.62
N MET A 84 16.88 -4.15 -2.31
CA MET A 84 17.76 -2.98 -2.23
C MET A 84 17.80 -2.37 -0.83
N HIS A 85 16.66 -2.28 -0.14
CA HIS A 85 16.60 -1.77 1.23
C HIS A 85 17.30 -2.70 2.21
N ASN A 86 17.09 -4.02 2.11
CA ASN A 86 17.80 -4.99 2.95
C ASN A 86 19.30 -4.99 2.66
N PHE A 87 19.70 -4.82 1.40
CA PHE A 87 21.10 -4.63 1.03
C PHE A 87 21.67 -3.38 1.68
N ALA A 88 20.99 -2.23 1.59
CA ALA A 88 21.45 -0.98 2.17
C ALA A 88 21.45 -0.97 3.70
N ASP A 89 20.52 -1.68 4.34
CA ASP A 89 20.53 -1.87 5.80
C ASP A 89 21.78 -2.65 6.24
N GLN A 90 22.12 -3.72 5.53
CA GLN A 90 23.29 -4.55 5.83
C GLN A 90 24.63 -3.86 5.48
N ASN A 91 24.69 -3.14 4.36
CA ASN A 91 25.95 -2.61 3.79
C ASN A 91 26.08 -1.08 3.91
N ARG A 92 25.12 -0.40 4.53
CA ARG A 92 24.98 1.07 4.67
C ARG A 92 24.78 1.85 3.37
N THR A 93 25.02 1.22 2.22
CA THR A 93 24.92 1.80 0.88
C THR A 93 24.17 0.86 -0.07
N PHE A 94 23.61 1.37 -1.16
CA PHE A 94 22.78 0.61 -2.11
C PHE A 94 23.58 -0.28 -3.08
N LEU A 95 24.92 -0.16 -3.09
CA LEU A 95 25.85 -1.00 -3.85
C LEU A 95 27.04 -1.37 -2.94
N PRO A 96 27.80 -2.44 -3.24
CA PRO A 96 28.96 -2.82 -2.42
C PRO A 96 29.96 -1.67 -2.29
N SER A 97 30.51 -1.44 -1.09
CA SER A 97 31.51 -0.37 -0.91
C SER A 97 32.75 -0.61 -1.77
N VAL A 98 33.22 0.42 -2.48
CA VAL A 98 34.48 0.36 -3.24
C VAL A 98 35.69 0.20 -2.30
N GLU A 99 35.59 0.70 -1.08
CA GLU A 99 36.67 0.59 -0.08
C GLU A 99 36.83 -0.84 0.44
N GLU A 100 35.72 -1.55 0.61
CA GLU A 100 35.69 -2.93 1.12
C GLU A 100 35.88 -3.96 0.00
N HIS A 101 35.37 -3.65 -1.20
CA HIS A 101 35.33 -4.55 -2.36
C HIS A 101 35.81 -3.89 -3.65
N PRO A 102 37.06 -3.39 -3.71
CA PRO A 102 37.60 -2.79 -4.92
C PRO A 102 37.61 -3.76 -6.10
N GLU A 103 37.71 -5.07 -5.84
CA GLU A 103 37.72 -6.13 -6.85
C GLU A 103 36.42 -6.22 -7.66
N TYR A 104 35.30 -5.73 -7.13
CA TYR A 104 34.00 -5.75 -7.82
C TYR A 104 33.88 -4.68 -8.90
N TYR A 105 34.80 -3.72 -8.94
CA TYR A 105 34.74 -2.55 -9.81
C TYR A 105 35.79 -2.59 -10.92
N ASP A 106 35.45 -2.03 -12.08
CA ASP A 106 36.38 -1.75 -13.16
C ASP A 106 37.13 -0.43 -12.94
N GLU A 107 38.05 -0.11 -13.86
CA GLU A 107 38.86 1.12 -13.81
C GLU A 107 38.04 2.42 -13.88
N ASN A 108 36.78 2.35 -14.31
CA ASN A 108 35.87 3.49 -14.40
C ASN A 108 34.92 3.58 -13.18
N GLY A 109 35.10 2.71 -12.18
CA GLY A 109 34.24 2.66 -11.00
C GLY A 109 32.85 2.06 -11.28
N ARG A 110 32.69 1.32 -12.37
CA ARG A 110 31.47 0.54 -12.62
C ARG A 110 31.64 -0.87 -12.08
N LEU A 111 30.58 -1.45 -11.53
CA LEU A 111 30.59 -2.86 -11.14
C LEU A 111 30.86 -3.77 -12.36
N LYS A 112 31.68 -4.80 -12.18
CA LYS A 112 31.98 -5.81 -13.20
C LYS A 112 30.78 -6.71 -13.51
N VAL A 113 29.95 -6.96 -12.50
CA VAL A 113 28.64 -7.62 -12.63
C VAL A 113 27.53 -6.66 -12.21
N SER A 114 26.34 -6.84 -12.77
CA SER A 114 25.17 -6.00 -12.48
C SER A 114 24.83 -5.91 -10.99
N TRP A 115 24.34 -4.75 -10.54
CA TRP A 115 23.76 -4.55 -9.20
C TRP A 115 22.68 -5.61 -8.88
N ARG A 116 21.99 -6.14 -9.89
CA ARG A 116 20.98 -7.20 -9.75
C ARG A 116 21.58 -8.49 -9.18
N VAL A 117 22.84 -8.79 -9.51
CA VAL A 117 23.58 -9.94 -8.99
C VAL A 117 23.83 -9.76 -7.49
N HIS A 118 24.22 -8.57 -7.05
CA HIS A 118 24.44 -8.27 -5.62
C HIS A 118 23.17 -8.32 -4.76
N LEU A 119 21.98 -8.22 -5.37
CA LEU A 119 20.70 -8.38 -4.67
C LEU A 119 20.26 -9.84 -4.50
N LEU A 120 20.89 -10.81 -5.18
CA LEU A 120 20.49 -12.21 -5.14
C LEU A 120 20.40 -12.80 -3.71
N PRO A 121 21.32 -12.52 -2.76
CA PRO A 121 21.19 -13.01 -1.40
C PRO A 121 19.92 -12.56 -0.67
N PHE A 122 19.35 -11.42 -1.06
CA PHE A 122 18.14 -10.80 -0.51
C PHE A 122 16.88 -11.17 -1.28
N LEU A 123 17.02 -11.90 -2.38
CA LEU A 123 15.95 -12.48 -3.19
C LEU A 123 15.88 -14.00 -3.05
N GLU A 124 16.44 -14.54 -1.95
CA GLU A 124 16.53 -15.98 -1.68
C GLU A 124 17.36 -16.78 -2.72
N GLN A 125 18.22 -16.09 -3.48
CA GLN A 125 19.05 -16.66 -4.54
C GLN A 125 20.52 -16.82 -4.12
N LYS A 126 20.79 -17.11 -2.84
CA LYS A 126 22.17 -17.27 -2.31
C LYS A 126 23.00 -18.31 -3.06
N LYS A 127 22.38 -19.42 -3.48
CA LYS A 127 23.04 -20.48 -4.27
C LYS A 127 23.46 -19.99 -5.66
N LEU A 128 22.66 -19.15 -6.29
CA LEU A 128 23.01 -18.56 -7.59
C LEU A 128 24.09 -17.49 -7.42
N TYR A 129 23.98 -16.66 -6.37
CA TYR A 129 24.99 -15.65 -6.04
C TYR A 129 26.39 -16.26 -5.91
N GLY A 130 26.52 -17.35 -5.14
CA GLY A 130 27.81 -18.02 -4.93
C GLY A 130 28.41 -18.69 -6.17
N GLN A 131 27.71 -18.70 -7.31
CA GLN A 131 28.27 -19.17 -8.59
C GLN A 131 28.97 -18.05 -9.36
N PHE A 132 28.62 -16.78 -9.13
CA PHE A 132 29.25 -15.66 -9.83
C PHE A 132 30.67 -15.41 -9.31
N LYS A 133 31.58 -15.11 -10.24
CA LYS A 133 32.89 -14.55 -9.92
C LYS A 133 32.81 -13.04 -10.00
N LEU A 134 32.74 -12.39 -8.85
CA LEU A 134 32.46 -10.94 -8.75
C LEU A 134 33.67 -10.08 -9.13
N ASP A 135 34.86 -10.68 -9.17
CA ASP A 135 36.11 -10.08 -9.63
C ASP A 135 36.32 -10.17 -11.16
N GLU A 136 35.47 -10.93 -11.85
CA GLU A 136 35.43 -11.05 -13.31
C GLU A 136 34.25 -10.26 -13.92
N ALA A 137 34.39 -9.83 -15.18
CA ALA A 137 33.31 -9.18 -15.90
C ALA A 137 32.09 -10.11 -16.09
N TRP A 138 30.90 -9.53 -16.19
CA TRP A 138 29.64 -10.25 -16.43
C TRP A 138 29.65 -11.16 -17.66
N ASP A 139 30.42 -10.79 -18.69
CA ASP A 139 30.60 -11.51 -19.95
C ASP A 139 31.85 -12.38 -19.98
N SER A 140 32.49 -12.62 -18.83
CA SER A 140 33.58 -13.61 -18.76
C SER A 140 33.07 -15.00 -19.17
N PRO A 141 33.94 -15.89 -19.70
CA PRO A 141 33.54 -17.25 -20.07
C PRO A 141 32.82 -18.02 -18.94
N HIS A 142 33.10 -17.68 -17.68
CA HIS A 142 32.43 -18.25 -16.52
C HIS A 142 31.07 -17.58 -16.24
N ASN A 143 31.04 -16.25 -16.10
CA ASN A 143 29.84 -15.51 -15.70
C ASN A 143 28.74 -15.51 -16.79
N ALA A 144 29.12 -15.47 -18.07
CA ALA A 144 28.17 -15.45 -19.19
C ALA A 144 27.24 -16.68 -19.19
N LEU A 145 27.71 -17.83 -18.70
CA LEU A 145 26.91 -19.07 -18.60
C LEU A 145 25.77 -18.97 -17.57
N LEU A 146 25.85 -18.03 -16.64
CA LEU A 146 24.88 -17.83 -15.56
C LEU A 146 23.72 -16.91 -15.97
N ALA A 147 23.83 -16.18 -17.09
CA ALA A 147 22.80 -15.26 -17.59
C ALA A 147 21.44 -15.94 -17.80
N LYS A 148 21.43 -17.21 -18.23
CA LYS A 148 20.20 -18.02 -18.39
C LYS A 148 19.42 -18.26 -17.09
N ASN A 149 20.02 -18.04 -15.93
CA ASN A 149 19.41 -18.29 -14.61
C ASN A 149 18.76 -17.02 -14.02
N MET A 150 18.19 -16.14 -14.86
CA MET A 150 17.58 -14.89 -14.39
C MET A 150 16.43 -15.14 -13.40
N PRO A 151 16.49 -14.60 -12.17
CA PRO A 151 15.38 -14.66 -11.23
C PRO A 151 14.12 -13.96 -11.77
N ASP A 152 12.95 -14.51 -11.47
CA ASP A 152 11.66 -13.94 -11.91
C ASP A 152 11.40 -12.54 -11.37
N ALA A 153 12.03 -12.14 -10.27
CA ALA A 153 11.98 -10.78 -9.74
C ALA A 153 12.46 -9.73 -10.77
N PHE A 154 13.38 -10.09 -11.67
CA PHE A 154 13.91 -9.22 -12.72
C PHE A 154 13.22 -9.42 -14.08
N ARG A 155 12.19 -10.28 -14.17
CA ARG A 155 11.47 -10.58 -15.41
C ARG A 155 10.21 -9.70 -15.51
N SER A 156 10.13 -8.89 -16.56
CA SER A 156 8.90 -8.16 -16.87
C SER A 156 7.76 -9.14 -17.21
N PRO A 157 6.48 -8.78 -16.95
CA PRO A 157 5.35 -9.70 -17.11
C PRO A 157 5.15 -10.24 -18.54
N ASP A 158 5.60 -9.50 -19.55
CA ASP A 158 5.58 -9.82 -20.97
C ASP A 158 6.92 -10.36 -21.51
N THR A 159 7.89 -10.63 -20.64
CA THR A 159 9.16 -11.24 -21.04
C THR A 159 9.05 -12.78 -20.96
N PRO A 160 9.39 -13.54 -22.03
CA PRO A 160 9.38 -15.00 -22.01
C PRO A 160 10.20 -15.60 -20.86
N ALA A 161 9.81 -16.78 -20.38
CA ALA A 161 10.47 -17.44 -19.25
C ALA A 161 11.93 -17.81 -19.55
N GLY A 162 12.25 -18.19 -20.80
CA GLY A 162 13.62 -18.49 -21.22
C GLY A 162 14.53 -17.28 -21.46
N SER A 163 14.00 -16.05 -21.42
CA SER A 163 14.80 -14.84 -21.66
C SER A 163 15.76 -14.56 -20.51
N ASP A 164 16.93 -14.01 -20.84
CA ASP A 164 17.93 -13.46 -19.92
C ASP A 164 17.88 -11.92 -19.85
N LYS A 165 16.93 -11.30 -20.56
CA LYS A 165 16.81 -9.84 -20.62
C LYS A 165 15.82 -9.28 -19.62
N THR A 166 16.26 -8.24 -18.91
CA THR A 166 15.45 -7.46 -17.98
C THR A 166 15.19 -6.05 -18.51
N ARG A 167 14.02 -5.51 -18.14
CA ARG A 167 13.63 -4.11 -18.38
C ARG A 167 13.71 -3.26 -17.11
N PHE A 168 14.06 -3.83 -15.97
CA PHE A 168 14.22 -3.08 -14.73
C PHE A 168 15.60 -2.43 -14.69
N ARG A 169 15.66 -1.09 -14.75
CA ARG A 169 16.90 -0.33 -14.88
C ARG A 169 16.99 0.74 -13.80
N VAL A 170 18.21 1.10 -13.42
CA VAL A 170 18.52 2.28 -12.60
C VAL A 170 19.11 3.37 -13.49
N PHE A 171 19.07 4.63 -13.06
CA PHE A 171 19.86 5.69 -13.70
C PHE A 171 21.28 5.69 -13.13
N GLU A 172 22.26 5.52 -14.01
CA GLU A 172 23.68 5.55 -13.61
C GLU A 172 24.22 6.96 -13.86
N GLY A 173 24.86 7.51 -12.84
CA GLY A 173 25.34 8.89 -12.85
C GLY A 173 26.79 9.02 -12.43
N THR A 174 27.20 10.26 -12.29
CA THR A 174 28.49 10.69 -11.73
C THR A 174 28.25 11.66 -10.59
N ARG A 175 29.34 12.14 -9.97
CA ARG A 175 29.29 13.32 -9.10
C ARG A 175 29.67 14.55 -9.89
N GLU A 176 28.82 15.57 -9.85
CA GLU A 176 28.99 16.85 -10.55
C GLU A 176 28.90 18.01 -9.54
N GLU A 177 29.40 19.20 -9.91
CA GLU A 177 29.28 20.37 -9.04
C GLU A 177 27.83 20.85 -8.99
N ASN A 178 27.24 20.90 -7.79
CA ASN A 178 25.91 21.48 -7.57
C ASN A 178 25.97 23.01 -7.47
N GLN A 179 24.82 23.64 -7.19
CA GLN A 179 24.71 25.11 -7.07
C GLN A 179 25.61 25.69 -5.96
N GLN A 180 25.90 24.87 -4.95
CA GLN A 180 26.75 25.16 -3.79
C GLN A 180 28.23 24.87 -4.07
N LYS A 181 28.59 24.46 -5.31
CA LYS A 181 29.94 24.06 -5.74
C LYS A 181 30.49 22.82 -5.01
N GLU A 182 29.60 22.00 -4.49
CA GLU A 182 29.93 20.71 -3.87
C GLU A 182 29.75 19.59 -4.90
N LYS A 183 30.55 18.53 -4.79
CA LYS A 183 30.43 17.36 -5.68
C LYS A 183 29.25 16.48 -5.27
N ALA A 184 28.08 16.86 -5.72
CA ALA A 184 26.82 16.16 -5.48
C ALA A 184 26.63 14.98 -6.44
N PRO A 185 26.01 13.88 -5.99
CA PRO A 185 25.65 12.79 -6.87
C PRO A 185 24.49 13.19 -7.78
N THR A 186 24.57 12.84 -9.06
CA THR A 186 23.52 13.12 -10.06
C THR A 186 22.39 12.08 -10.08
N THR A 187 22.59 10.93 -9.43
CA THR A 187 21.60 9.85 -9.26
C THR A 187 21.83 9.12 -7.95
N MET A 188 20.91 8.23 -7.57
CA MET A 188 21.11 7.29 -6.45
C MET A 188 22.27 6.28 -6.68
N PHE A 189 22.74 6.13 -7.91
CA PHE A 189 23.73 5.14 -8.32
C PHE A 189 24.89 5.81 -9.09
N PRO A 190 25.69 6.67 -8.44
CA PRO A 190 26.85 7.28 -9.07
C PRO A 190 28.00 6.26 -9.17
N LEU A 191 28.76 6.35 -10.26
CA LEU A 191 29.95 5.51 -10.47
C LEU A 191 30.98 5.71 -9.35
N GLY A 192 31.55 4.60 -8.87
CA GLY A 192 32.66 4.55 -7.92
C GLY A 192 32.38 5.05 -6.51
N THR A 193 31.18 5.55 -6.18
CA THR A 193 30.87 6.09 -4.84
C THR A 193 29.44 5.77 -4.40
N PRO A 194 29.15 4.50 -4.03
CA PRO A 194 27.82 4.09 -3.59
C PRO A 194 27.19 5.01 -2.54
N LEU A 195 25.89 5.29 -2.69
CA LEU A 195 25.14 6.11 -1.73
C LEU A 195 24.39 5.24 -0.73
N GLY A 196 24.17 5.78 0.47
CA GLY A 196 23.22 5.28 1.46
C GLY A 196 22.01 6.19 1.60
N PHE A 197 21.08 5.82 2.49
CA PHE A 197 19.86 6.59 2.74
C PHE A 197 20.11 8.05 3.16
N ARG A 198 21.20 8.30 3.87
CA ARG A 198 21.55 9.65 4.39
C ARG A 198 22.05 10.60 3.31
N ASP A 199 22.46 10.07 2.16
CA ASP A 199 23.00 10.85 1.05
C ASP A 199 21.90 11.33 0.08
N ILE A 200 20.63 10.96 0.34
CA ILE A 200 19.47 11.37 -0.45
C ILE A 200 18.81 12.58 0.22
N LEU A 201 19.32 13.77 -0.10
CA LEU A 201 18.97 15.03 0.55
C LEU A 201 17.59 15.56 0.13
N ASP A 202 17.12 15.23 -1.07
CA ASP A 202 15.76 15.53 -1.53
C ASP A 202 14.69 14.66 -0.83
N GLY A 203 15.14 13.67 -0.06
CA GLY A 203 14.32 12.71 0.66
C GLY A 203 14.00 11.49 -0.20
N THR A 204 14.07 10.32 0.41
CA THR A 204 13.86 9.02 -0.25
C THR A 204 12.51 8.91 -0.94
N SER A 205 11.48 9.61 -0.46
CA SER A 205 10.16 9.62 -1.09
C SER A 205 10.08 10.47 -2.36
N ASN A 206 11.08 11.32 -2.66
CA ASN A 206 11.12 12.16 -3.86
C ASN A 206 12.07 11.66 -4.96
N THR A 207 12.89 10.66 -4.68
CA THR A 207 13.98 10.25 -5.59
C THR A 207 13.69 8.90 -6.28
N VAL A 208 13.92 8.83 -7.58
CA VAL A 208 13.81 7.63 -8.42
C VAL A 208 14.95 6.67 -8.10
N MET A 209 14.58 5.44 -7.73
CA MET A 209 15.52 4.34 -7.52
C MET A 209 15.64 3.45 -8.77
N ALA A 210 14.53 2.97 -9.30
CA ALA A 210 14.53 2.11 -10.49
C ALA A 210 13.25 2.29 -11.32
N VAL A 211 13.32 1.93 -12.61
CA VAL A 211 12.20 2.03 -13.55
C VAL A 211 12.06 0.75 -14.37
N GLU A 212 10.85 0.49 -14.88
CA GLU A 212 10.65 -0.46 -15.98
C GLU A 212 10.66 0.30 -17.33
N VAL A 213 11.64 0.02 -18.19
CA VAL A 213 11.75 0.62 -19.53
C VAL A 213 11.00 -0.18 -20.61
N GLY A 214 10.97 0.32 -21.84
CA GLY A 214 10.43 -0.37 -23.01
C GLY A 214 11.19 -1.67 -23.35
N PRO A 215 10.55 -2.58 -24.10
CA PRO A 215 11.17 -3.86 -24.48
C PRO A 215 12.43 -3.70 -25.35
N ASP A 216 12.53 -2.63 -26.13
CA ASP A 216 13.70 -2.26 -26.94
C ASP A 216 14.93 -1.88 -26.10
N LYS A 217 14.71 -1.45 -24.86
CA LYS A 217 15.75 -1.06 -23.90
C LYS A 217 16.14 -2.19 -22.93
N ALA A 218 15.63 -3.41 -23.17
CA ALA A 218 15.96 -4.56 -22.35
C ALA A 218 17.43 -4.97 -22.51
N VAL A 219 18.07 -5.31 -21.39
CA VAL A 219 19.48 -5.72 -21.34
C VAL A 219 19.60 -7.07 -20.65
N GLU A 220 20.66 -7.81 -20.94
CA GLU A 220 21.01 -8.99 -20.14
C GLU A 220 21.11 -8.60 -18.65
N TRP A 221 20.46 -9.35 -17.76
CA TRP A 221 20.29 -8.91 -16.36
C TRP A 221 21.60 -8.87 -15.55
N THR A 222 22.60 -9.65 -15.96
CA THR A 222 23.97 -9.72 -15.43
C THR A 222 24.84 -8.55 -15.90
N LYS A 223 24.48 -7.90 -17.01
CA LYS A 223 25.24 -6.77 -17.57
C LYS A 223 25.12 -5.53 -16.67
N PRO A 224 26.24 -4.97 -16.18
CA PRO A 224 26.24 -3.75 -15.40
C PRO A 224 25.92 -2.52 -16.26
N GLY A 225 25.70 -1.39 -15.60
CA GLY A 225 25.30 -0.14 -16.25
C GLY A 225 23.86 0.24 -15.99
N GLY A 226 23.58 1.54 -16.14
CA GLY A 226 22.26 2.13 -15.99
C GLY A 226 21.75 2.80 -17.25
N LEU A 227 20.68 3.57 -17.09
CA LEU A 227 20.17 4.53 -18.07
C LEU A 227 20.96 5.83 -17.96
N ASN A 228 21.07 6.54 -19.08
CA ASN A 228 21.70 7.85 -19.13
C ASN A 228 20.76 8.97 -18.62
N ILE A 229 21.30 9.98 -17.95
CA ILE A 229 20.53 11.09 -17.37
C ILE A 229 20.39 12.32 -18.26
N ALA A 230 21.13 12.43 -19.37
CA ALA A 230 21.13 13.61 -20.23
C ALA A 230 19.76 13.80 -20.90
N HIS A 231 19.17 12.69 -21.34
CA HIS A 231 17.85 12.61 -21.99
C HIS A 231 17.01 11.46 -21.43
N PRO A 232 16.53 11.53 -20.16
CA PRO A 232 15.85 10.43 -19.50
C PRO A 232 14.65 9.90 -20.29
N ARG A 233 13.89 10.78 -20.97
CA ARG A 233 12.75 10.34 -21.77
C ARG A 233 13.13 9.39 -22.90
N ALA A 234 14.27 9.60 -23.55
CA ALA A 234 14.75 8.76 -24.64
C ALA A 234 15.21 7.38 -24.15
N GLU A 235 15.58 7.28 -22.88
CA GLU A 235 16.00 6.03 -22.24
C GLU A 235 14.84 5.07 -21.96
N PHE A 236 13.60 5.55 -21.93
CA PHE A 236 12.42 4.69 -21.76
C PHE A 236 12.05 3.90 -23.01
N GLY A 237 12.50 4.30 -24.20
CA GLY A 237 12.24 3.60 -25.46
C GLY A 237 10.75 3.37 -25.75
N ASP A 238 10.43 2.17 -26.21
CA ASP A 238 9.11 1.67 -26.59
C ASP A 238 8.20 1.34 -25.40
N ALA A 239 8.38 2.03 -24.27
CA ALA A 239 7.53 1.91 -23.10
C ALA A 239 6.09 2.38 -23.38
N ALA A 240 5.15 1.92 -22.56
CA ALA A 240 3.79 2.45 -22.51
C ALA A 240 3.77 3.95 -22.14
N ARG A 241 2.58 4.55 -22.20
CA ARG A 241 2.35 5.96 -21.83
C ARG A 241 2.79 6.30 -20.39
N GLY A 242 2.79 5.30 -19.50
CA GLY A 242 3.26 5.44 -18.12
C GLY A 242 4.50 4.61 -17.86
N ILE A 243 5.39 5.13 -17.02
CA ILE A 243 6.62 4.48 -16.55
C ILE A 243 6.40 4.06 -15.09
N PRO A 244 6.36 2.75 -14.78
CA PRO A 244 6.40 2.26 -13.41
C PRO A 244 7.77 2.57 -12.80
N VAL A 245 7.74 3.30 -11.68
CA VAL A 245 8.91 3.80 -10.97
C VAL A 245 8.90 3.28 -9.54
N LEU A 246 10.00 2.67 -9.13
CA LEU A 246 10.34 2.43 -7.73
C LEU A 246 11.03 3.68 -7.18
N ILE A 247 10.46 4.23 -6.13
CA ILE A 247 10.95 5.40 -5.40
C ILE A 247 11.88 4.93 -4.27
N GLY A 248 12.80 5.79 -3.84
CA GLY A 248 13.82 5.48 -2.84
C GLY A 248 13.29 5.09 -1.45
N ASP A 249 12.02 5.36 -1.15
CA ASP A 249 11.32 4.93 0.06
C ASP A 249 10.65 3.54 -0.08
N GLY A 250 10.75 2.93 -1.26
CA GLY A 250 10.15 1.65 -1.60
C GLY A 250 8.71 1.74 -2.13
N SER A 251 8.14 2.94 -2.23
CA SER A 251 6.86 3.15 -2.89
C SER A 251 6.99 2.96 -4.41
N ILE A 252 5.86 2.66 -5.07
CA ILE A 252 5.82 2.45 -6.53
C ILE A 252 4.73 3.34 -7.12
N ILE A 253 5.15 4.23 -8.01
CA ILE A 253 4.32 5.23 -8.68
C ILE A 253 4.46 5.02 -10.20
N CYS A 254 3.38 5.23 -10.96
CA CYS A 254 3.44 5.26 -12.41
C CYS A 254 3.47 6.72 -12.86
N PHE A 255 4.56 7.20 -13.43
CA PHE A 255 4.63 8.57 -13.96
C PHE A 255 4.29 8.62 -15.44
N LYS A 256 3.70 9.73 -15.89
CA LYS A 256 3.55 10.05 -17.31
C LYS A 256 4.93 10.01 -17.98
N ARG A 257 5.07 9.23 -19.06
CA ARG A 257 6.33 9.11 -19.81
C ARG A 257 6.75 10.44 -20.45
N ASP A 258 5.78 11.23 -20.87
CA ASP A 258 5.96 12.43 -21.69
C ASP A 258 6.15 13.73 -20.89
N ILE A 259 6.37 13.65 -19.57
CA ILE A 259 6.84 14.81 -18.80
C ILE A 259 8.22 15.27 -19.29
N ASP A 260 8.52 16.54 -19.03
CA ASP A 260 9.75 17.18 -19.48
C ASP A 260 11.00 16.52 -18.87
N ASP A 261 12.10 16.46 -19.62
CA ASP A 261 13.38 15.91 -19.15
C ASP A 261 13.90 16.67 -17.92
N VAL A 262 13.57 17.95 -17.76
CA VAL A 262 13.88 18.73 -16.55
C VAL A 262 13.19 18.14 -15.32
N ILE A 263 11.91 17.76 -15.45
CA ILE A 263 11.16 17.14 -14.35
C ILE A 263 11.70 15.74 -14.07
N TRP A 264 12.02 14.95 -15.11
CA TRP A 264 12.65 13.65 -14.91
C TRP A 264 14.00 13.76 -14.20
N LYS A 265 14.85 14.72 -14.59
CA LYS A 265 16.13 14.97 -13.92
C LYS A 265 15.94 15.29 -12.45
N ALA A 266 14.96 16.13 -12.12
CA ALA A 266 14.63 16.46 -10.74
C ALA A 266 14.07 15.28 -9.92
N LEU A 267 13.39 14.33 -10.55
CA LEU A 267 13.00 13.08 -9.89
C LEU A 267 14.19 12.11 -9.71
N ILE A 268 15.20 12.17 -10.58
CA ILE A 268 16.36 11.27 -10.57
C ILE A 268 17.45 11.77 -9.62
N GLY A 269 17.64 13.08 -9.56
CA GLY A 269 18.55 13.77 -8.66
C GLY A 269 18.19 13.49 -7.20
N PRO A 270 19.16 13.10 -6.36
CA PRO A 270 18.96 12.95 -4.92
C PRO A 270 19.30 14.21 -4.11
N ASP A 271 19.83 15.25 -4.75
CA ASP A 271 20.44 16.43 -4.12
C ASP A 271 20.32 17.68 -5.01
N ASP A 272 19.11 18.01 -5.45
CA ASP A 272 18.83 19.23 -6.21
C ASP A 272 17.78 20.16 -5.58
N GLU A 273 17.27 19.80 -4.40
CA GLU A 273 16.27 20.49 -3.59
C GLU A 273 14.92 20.72 -4.29
N THR A 274 14.69 20.10 -5.45
CA THR A 274 13.48 20.32 -6.25
C THR A 274 12.32 19.51 -5.69
N ARG A 275 11.27 20.20 -5.25
CA ARG A 275 10.01 19.56 -4.84
C ARG A 275 9.03 19.49 -6.00
N ILE A 276 8.68 18.28 -6.39
CA ILE A 276 7.70 18.02 -7.44
C ILE A 276 6.37 17.60 -6.81
N ASP A 277 5.27 18.27 -7.15
CA ASP A 277 3.94 17.73 -6.84
C ASP A 277 3.61 16.60 -7.82
N TRP A 278 3.78 15.37 -7.35
CA TRP A 278 3.59 14.18 -8.16
C TRP A 278 2.15 13.99 -8.65
N ARG A 279 1.16 14.63 -8.01
CA ARG A 279 -0.26 14.43 -8.35
C ARG A 279 -0.60 14.80 -9.78
N ASP A 280 0.14 15.75 -10.35
CA ASP A 280 -0.08 16.23 -11.72
C ASP A 280 0.60 15.36 -12.77
N ILE A 281 1.57 14.54 -12.36
CA ILE A 281 2.38 13.69 -13.25
C ILE A 281 2.16 12.19 -13.04
N GLU A 282 1.41 11.80 -12.00
CA GLU A 282 1.03 10.42 -11.71
C GLU A 282 -0.06 9.91 -12.69
N ILE A 283 0.05 8.65 -13.10
CA ILE A 283 -1.00 7.86 -13.73
C ILE A 283 -1.55 6.87 -12.70
N LYS A 284 -2.82 7.07 -12.32
CA LYS A 284 -3.51 6.15 -11.41
C LYS A 284 -4.03 4.94 -12.16
N HIS A 285 -3.43 3.79 -11.90
CA HIS A 285 -3.95 2.50 -12.33
C HIS A 285 -4.87 1.92 -11.26
N SER A 286 -6.13 1.72 -11.61
CA SER A 286 -7.12 1.06 -10.77
C SER A 286 -7.74 -0.09 -11.55
N THR A 287 -7.90 -1.25 -10.91
CA THR A 287 -8.74 -2.32 -11.44
C THR A 287 -10.23 -2.04 -11.20
N LEU A 288 -10.56 -0.96 -10.49
CA LEU A 288 -11.93 -0.51 -10.26
C LEU A 288 -12.36 0.43 -11.37
N SER A 289 -13.62 0.35 -11.79
CA SER A 289 -14.23 1.37 -12.63
C SER A 289 -14.26 2.74 -11.94
N ALA A 290 -14.51 3.81 -12.70
CA ALA A 290 -14.64 5.17 -12.14
C ALA A 290 -15.72 5.21 -11.04
N LYS A 291 -16.87 4.58 -11.28
CA LYS A 291 -17.97 4.49 -10.31
C LYS A 291 -17.57 3.74 -9.04
N GLN A 292 -16.90 2.60 -9.18
CA GLN A 292 -16.40 1.82 -8.04
C GLN A 292 -15.35 2.62 -7.24
N SER A 293 -14.43 3.30 -7.91
CA SER A 293 -13.43 4.16 -7.26
C SER A 293 -14.08 5.33 -6.52
N GLN A 294 -15.12 5.95 -7.10
CA GLN A 294 -15.90 7.00 -6.45
C GLN A 294 -16.56 6.50 -5.17
N LEU A 295 -17.26 5.35 -5.21
CA LEU A 295 -17.90 4.75 -4.03
C LEU A 295 -16.91 4.47 -2.90
N LEU A 296 -15.74 3.91 -3.23
CA LEU A 296 -14.70 3.65 -2.23
C LEU A 296 -14.14 4.96 -1.64
N ASN A 297 -13.96 5.98 -2.47
CA ASN A 297 -13.48 7.30 -2.01
C ASN A 297 -14.52 8.01 -1.13
N GLN A 298 -15.82 7.88 -1.41
CA GLN A 298 -16.88 8.43 -0.54
C GLN A 298 -16.80 7.85 0.88
N LEU A 299 -16.66 6.52 1.01
CA LEU A 299 -16.49 5.87 2.32
C LEU A 299 -15.24 6.37 3.05
N LYS A 300 -14.11 6.48 2.34
CA LYS A 300 -12.86 7.00 2.92
C LYS A 300 -12.98 8.44 3.41
N GLN A 301 -13.70 9.29 2.69
CA GLN A 301 -13.92 10.68 3.11
C GLN A 301 -14.76 10.76 4.39
N ILE A 302 -15.80 9.93 4.52
CA ILE A 302 -16.59 9.83 5.76
C ILE A 302 -15.71 9.36 6.93
N VAL A 303 -14.85 8.36 6.71
CA VAL A 303 -13.90 7.86 7.70
C VAL A 303 -12.94 8.95 8.17
N VAL A 304 -12.32 9.68 7.23
CA VAL A 304 -11.41 10.79 7.55
C VAL A 304 -12.13 11.87 8.35
N ALA A 305 -13.37 12.21 8.00
CA ALA A 305 -14.16 13.19 8.76
C ALA A 305 -14.45 12.74 10.19
N PHE A 306 -14.77 11.47 10.41
CA PHE A 306 -14.91 10.92 11.77
C PHE A 306 -13.62 11.03 12.57
N PHE A 307 -12.46 10.72 11.98
CA PHE A 307 -11.17 10.81 12.68
C PHE A 307 -10.77 12.27 12.97
N ASN A 308 -11.00 13.19 12.04
CA ASN A 308 -10.76 14.63 12.26
C ASN A 308 -11.69 15.19 13.36
N TYR A 309 -12.94 14.73 13.39
CA TYR A 309 -13.87 15.03 14.49
C TYR A 309 -13.33 14.50 15.82
N HIS A 310 -12.91 13.23 15.85
CA HIS A 310 -12.32 12.63 17.06
C HIS A 310 -11.06 13.35 17.53
N GLU A 311 -10.18 13.79 16.63
CA GLU A 311 -9.01 14.60 16.99
C GLU A 311 -9.42 15.90 17.69
N THR A 312 -10.46 16.56 17.20
CA THR A 312 -10.95 17.83 17.75
C THR A 312 -11.68 17.66 19.09
N PHE A 313 -12.52 16.63 19.21
CA PHE A 313 -13.44 16.47 20.36
C PHE A 313 -13.07 15.32 21.30
N GLN A 314 -12.00 14.60 21.01
CA GLN A 314 -11.50 13.42 21.74
C GLN A 314 -12.53 12.29 21.88
N ARG A 315 -13.55 12.29 21.01
CA ARG A 315 -14.67 11.35 20.91
C ARG A 315 -15.28 11.43 19.51
N PHE A 316 -15.92 10.38 19.04
CA PHE A 316 -16.76 10.44 17.84
C PHE A 316 -18.09 11.19 18.14
N PRO A 317 -18.81 11.69 17.12
CA PRO A 317 -20.06 12.42 17.32
C PRO A 317 -21.19 11.55 17.89
N PRO A 318 -22.21 12.14 18.55
CA PRO A 318 -22.31 13.54 18.99
C PRO A 318 -21.47 13.81 20.26
N ALA A 319 -21.00 15.05 20.43
CA ALA A 319 -20.31 15.47 21.65
C ALA A 319 -21.30 15.97 22.71
N GLU A 320 -20.89 15.94 23.99
CA GLU A 320 -21.70 16.34 25.16
C GLU A 320 -22.40 17.69 25.03
N LYS A 321 -21.70 18.70 24.50
CA LYS A 321 -22.23 20.06 24.30
C LYS A 321 -23.39 20.14 23.29
N ASP A 322 -23.56 19.11 22.47
CA ASP A 322 -24.53 19.06 21.39
C ASP A 322 -25.73 18.14 21.74
N LEU A 323 -25.82 17.67 22.99
CA LEU A 323 -26.93 16.85 23.48
C LEU A 323 -27.95 17.72 24.24
N VAL A 324 -29.24 17.49 23.97
CA VAL A 324 -30.38 18.04 24.73
C VAL A 324 -31.06 16.88 25.44
N ASP A 325 -31.19 16.97 26.77
CA ASP A 325 -31.71 15.89 27.62
C ASP A 325 -31.02 14.52 27.36
N GLY A 326 -29.71 14.56 27.09
CA GLY A 326 -28.89 13.38 26.82
C GLY A 326 -29.04 12.79 25.41
N LYS A 327 -29.79 13.43 24.51
CA LYS A 327 -30.02 12.97 23.13
C LYS A 327 -29.61 14.04 22.10
N PRO A 328 -29.11 13.63 20.92
CA PRO A 328 -28.82 14.58 19.86
C PRO A 328 -30.10 15.05 19.15
N ASN A 329 -30.18 16.35 18.85
CA ASN A 329 -31.24 16.92 18.01
C ASN A 329 -31.08 16.59 16.52
N LEU A 330 -29.82 16.40 16.10
CA LEU A 330 -29.40 16.23 14.71
C LEU A 330 -28.51 15.01 14.57
N SER A 331 -28.52 14.42 13.38
CA SER A 331 -27.67 13.28 13.06
C SER A 331 -26.18 13.58 13.21
N TRP A 332 -25.39 12.57 13.60
CA TRP A 332 -23.91 12.63 13.52
C TRP A 332 -23.42 13.04 12.14
N ARG A 333 -24.18 12.73 11.07
CA ARG A 333 -23.90 13.14 9.69
C ARG A 333 -23.86 14.65 9.51
N VAL A 334 -24.70 15.39 10.25
CA VAL A 334 -24.68 16.87 10.30
C VAL A 334 -23.43 17.36 11.02
N HIS A 335 -23.08 16.75 12.16
CA HIS A 335 -21.89 17.12 12.94
C HIS A 335 -20.56 16.85 12.20
N LEU A 336 -20.55 15.99 11.18
CA LEU A 336 -19.38 15.78 10.32
C LEU A 336 -19.20 16.84 9.22
N LEU A 337 -20.21 17.64 8.90
CA LEU A 337 -20.14 18.60 7.79
C LEU A 337 -18.94 19.56 7.84
N PRO A 338 -18.52 20.11 9.00
CA PRO A 338 -17.32 20.95 9.07
C PRO A 338 -16.02 20.23 8.65
N PHE A 339 -15.99 18.90 8.76
CA PHE A 339 -14.86 18.03 8.42
C PHE A 339 -14.97 17.42 7.01
N LEU A 340 -16.04 17.77 6.28
CA LEU A 340 -16.34 17.33 4.92
C LEU A 340 -16.34 18.50 3.92
N ASP A 341 -15.70 19.62 4.27
CA ASP A 341 -15.75 20.88 3.51
C ASP A 341 -17.16 21.45 3.32
N GLN A 342 -18.11 21.06 4.18
CA GLN A 342 -19.51 21.49 4.15
C GLN A 342 -19.87 22.46 5.29
N LYS A 343 -18.88 23.23 5.80
CA LYS A 343 -19.11 24.18 6.91
C LYS A 343 -20.24 25.19 6.61
N LYS A 344 -20.34 25.68 5.37
CA LYS A 344 -21.41 26.61 4.97
C LYS A 344 -22.82 26.02 5.11
N LEU A 345 -22.97 24.71 4.90
CA LEU A 345 -24.24 24.02 5.14
C LEU A 345 -24.46 23.79 6.64
N TYR A 346 -23.40 23.41 7.37
CA TYR A 346 -23.46 23.26 8.83
C TYR A 346 -23.96 24.54 9.53
N ASP A 347 -23.42 25.69 9.15
CA ASP A 347 -23.76 27.00 9.74
C ASP A 347 -25.24 27.41 9.49
N GLN A 348 -25.95 26.73 8.57
CA GLN A 348 -27.39 26.95 8.34
C GLN A 348 -28.28 26.17 9.30
N PHE A 349 -27.78 25.09 9.92
CA PHE A 349 -28.57 24.30 10.87
C PHE A 349 -28.73 25.02 12.20
N LYS A 350 -29.92 24.91 12.77
CA LYS A 350 -30.17 25.26 14.17
C LYS A 350 -29.94 24.03 15.03
N LEU A 351 -28.79 23.98 15.70
CA LEU A 351 -28.33 22.80 16.46
C LEU A 351 -29.18 22.54 17.73
N ASP A 352 -29.85 23.57 18.23
CA ASP A 352 -30.76 23.55 19.37
C ASP A 352 -32.20 23.12 19.00
N GLU A 353 -32.51 22.97 17.71
CA GLU A 353 -33.79 22.50 17.21
C GLU A 353 -33.68 21.07 16.65
N ALA A 354 -34.76 20.28 16.76
CA ALA A 354 -34.84 18.95 16.18
C ALA A 354 -34.65 18.95 14.65
N TRP A 355 -34.20 17.83 14.10
CA TRP A 355 -33.98 17.64 12.67
C TRP A 355 -35.18 17.95 11.76
N ASP A 356 -36.40 17.79 12.27
CA ASP A 356 -37.66 18.02 11.57
C ASP A 356 -38.35 19.33 11.94
N SER A 357 -37.65 20.25 12.62
CA SER A 357 -38.15 21.60 12.86
C SER A 357 -38.50 22.31 11.53
N PRO A 358 -39.43 23.29 11.54
CA PRO A 358 -39.78 24.03 10.33
C PRO A 358 -38.57 24.64 9.61
N HIS A 359 -37.50 24.97 10.35
CA HIS A 359 -36.25 25.48 9.80
C HIS A 359 -35.36 24.35 9.25
N ASN A 360 -34.95 23.39 10.10
CA ASN A 360 -33.96 22.36 9.74
C ASN A 360 -34.45 21.44 8.63
N LYS A 361 -35.76 21.17 8.56
CA LYS A 361 -36.35 20.32 7.51
C LYS A 361 -36.15 20.88 6.09
N THR A 362 -35.99 22.20 5.94
CA THR A 362 -35.72 22.84 4.64
C THR A 362 -34.33 22.49 4.08
N LEU A 363 -33.42 21.99 4.92
CA LEU A 363 -32.06 21.63 4.54
C LEU A 363 -31.92 20.17 4.10
N LEU A 364 -32.99 19.36 4.16
CA LEU A 364 -32.96 17.94 3.79
C LEU A 364 -32.50 17.72 2.33
N ASP A 365 -32.91 18.59 1.43
CA ASP A 365 -32.58 18.51 0.00
C ASP A 365 -31.13 18.90 -0.30
N GLN A 366 -30.39 19.44 0.68
CA GLN A 366 -28.97 19.79 0.57
C GLN A 366 -28.04 18.67 1.08
N MET A 367 -28.49 17.41 1.06
CA MET A 367 -27.68 16.27 1.47
C MET A 367 -26.38 16.19 0.63
N PRO A 368 -25.20 16.15 1.27
CA PRO A 368 -23.96 15.94 0.52
C PRO A 368 -23.98 14.62 -0.25
N ASP A 369 -23.50 14.63 -1.49
CA ASP A 369 -23.39 13.43 -2.35
C ASP A 369 -22.62 12.28 -1.67
N LEU A 370 -21.73 12.60 -0.72
CA LEU A 370 -21.00 11.63 0.09
C LEU A 370 -21.91 10.65 0.84
N PHE A 371 -23.13 11.03 1.18
CA PHE A 371 -24.10 10.17 1.88
C PHE A 371 -25.06 9.43 0.93
N GLN A 372 -24.96 9.65 -0.39
CA GLN A 372 -25.82 9.03 -1.40
C GLN A 372 -25.09 7.85 -2.10
N PHE A 373 -25.30 6.63 -1.61
CA PHE A 373 -24.69 5.42 -2.16
C PHE A 373 -25.57 4.65 -3.16
N ASN A 374 -26.89 4.86 -3.13
CA ASN A 374 -27.83 4.17 -4.00
C ASN A 374 -28.79 5.17 -4.65
N PRO A 375 -28.76 5.36 -5.98
CA PRO A 375 -29.64 6.32 -6.66
C PRO A 375 -31.13 5.97 -6.57
N GLN A 376 -31.50 4.75 -6.16
CA GLN A 376 -32.89 4.35 -5.94
C GLN A 376 -33.45 4.80 -4.59
N VAL A 377 -32.58 5.21 -3.66
CA VAL A 377 -33.01 5.78 -2.37
C VAL A 377 -33.44 7.22 -2.60
N LYS A 378 -34.58 7.59 -2.01
CA LYS A 378 -35.19 8.92 -2.12
C LYS A 378 -34.14 10.01 -1.80
N PRO A 379 -34.07 11.10 -2.60
CA PRO A 379 -33.24 12.27 -2.27
C PRO A 379 -33.47 12.75 -0.82
N GLY A 380 -32.38 13.08 -0.14
CA GLY A 380 -32.39 13.48 1.27
C GLY A 380 -32.45 12.31 2.27
N ALA A 381 -32.46 11.05 1.82
CA ALA A 381 -32.34 9.88 2.67
C ALA A 381 -31.03 9.14 2.44
N THR A 382 -30.47 8.53 3.48
CA THR A 382 -29.18 7.84 3.42
C THR A 382 -29.27 6.42 3.98
N GLN A 383 -28.34 5.56 3.56
CA GLN A 383 -28.16 4.18 4.04
C GLN A 383 -26.90 4.02 4.88
N VAL A 384 -26.06 5.06 5.01
CA VAL A 384 -24.83 5.00 5.79
C VAL A 384 -25.20 5.05 7.26
N MET A 385 -25.14 3.97 8.02
CA MET A 385 -25.70 3.88 9.38
C MET A 385 -24.74 3.27 10.38
N THR A 386 -24.81 3.72 11.64
CA THR A 386 -24.16 3.03 12.76
C THR A 386 -25.11 2.00 13.38
N PHE A 387 -24.61 1.16 14.28
CA PHE A 387 -25.46 0.40 15.20
C PHE A 387 -25.64 1.19 16.49
N SER A 388 -26.88 1.23 16.98
CA SER A 388 -27.31 1.98 18.14
C SER A 388 -28.01 1.10 19.16
N GLY A 389 -27.90 1.49 20.43
CA GLY A 389 -28.45 0.75 21.57
C GLY A 389 -27.38 0.33 22.56
N GLU A 390 -27.80 -0.27 23.69
CA GLU A 390 -26.88 -0.73 24.72
C GLU A 390 -25.83 -1.69 24.15
N ASN A 391 -24.60 -1.58 24.66
CA ASN A 391 -23.44 -2.39 24.24
C ASN A 391 -23.05 -2.23 22.76
N THR A 392 -23.45 -1.14 22.10
CA THR A 392 -22.92 -0.73 20.79
C THR A 392 -21.95 0.45 20.95
N PRO A 393 -21.14 0.79 19.93
CA PRO A 393 -20.31 1.98 19.97
C PRO A 393 -21.14 3.26 20.13
N PHE A 394 -22.41 3.29 19.68
CA PHE A 394 -23.26 4.48 19.72
C PHE A 394 -24.57 4.23 20.52
N PRO A 395 -24.53 4.26 21.86
CA PRO A 395 -25.69 3.90 22.69
C PRO A 395 -26.86 4.92 22.68
N GLY A 396 -26.82 5.96 21.85
CA GLY A 396 -27.86 7.00 21.74
C GLY A 396 -27.61 8.29 22.55
N GLY A 397 -26.46 8.37 23.22
CA GLY A 397 -25.98 9.57 23.94
C GLY A 397 -24.62 10.03 23.41
N LEU A 398 -23.65 10.20 24.32
CA LEU A 398 -22.27 10.55 23.94
C LEU A 398 -21.69 9.54 22.95
N GLY A 399 -21.03 10.03 21.90
CA GLY A 399 -20.26 9.16 21.01
C GLY A 399 -19.04 8.54 21.71
N PRO A 400 -18.55 7.40 21.19
CA PRO A 400 -17.49 6.62 21.83
C PRO A 400 -16.12 7.29 21.72
N ARG A 401 -15.22 6.98 22.66
CA ARG A 401 -13.77 7.26 22.49
C ARG A 401 -13.12 6.05 21.83
N ILE A 402 -12.06 6.29 21.07
CA ILE A 402 -11.25 5.17 20.51
C ILE A 402 -10.76 4.22 21.61
N ARG A 403 -10.35 4.75 22.77
CA ARG A 403 -9.86 3.95 23.90
C ARG A 403 -10.93 3.05 24.54
N ASP A 404 -12.21 3.31 24.29
CA ASP A 404 -13.32 2.54 24.85
C ASP A 404 -13.60 1.28 24.01
N ILE A 405 -12.90 1.11 22.87
CA ILE A 405 -13.02 -0.05 21.96
C ILE A 405 -11.95 -1.08 22.33
N THR A 406 -12.20 -1.85 23.38
CA THR A 406 -11.20 -2.77 23.98
C THR A 406 -11.02 -4.08 23.22
N ASP A 407 -11.98 -4.49 22.40
CA ASP A 407 -11.87 -5.73 21.58
C ASP A 407 -11.05 -5.52 20.29
N GLY A 408 -10.61 -4.28 20.07
CA GLY A 408 -9.77 -3.87 18.95
C GLY A 408 -10.55 -3.14 17.86
N THR A 409 -10.03 -2.00 17.42
CA THR A 409 -10.65 -1.14 16.41
C THR A 409 -10.81 -1.82 15.04
N SER A 410 -9.96 -2.79 14.71
CA SER A 410 -10.06 -3.60 13.50
C SER A 410 -11.16 -4.67 13.56
N ASN A 411 -11.69 -4.96 14.76
CA ASN A 411 -12.68 -6.00 15.02
C ASN A 411 -14.07 -5.44 15.35
N THR A 412 -14.21 -4.14 15.53
CA THR A 412 -15.49 -3.48 15.82
C THR A 412 -15.98 -2.69 14.61
N ILE A 413 -17.22 -2.92 14.19
CA ILE A 413 -17.91 -2.21 13.12
C ILE A 413 -18.21 -0.80 13.58
N PHE A 414 -17.84 0.16 12.75
CA PHE A 414 -18.11 1.58 12.95
C PHE A 414 -19.43 1.99 12.32
N PHE A 415 -19.57 1.75 11.01
CA PHE A 415 -20.80 2.00 10.26
C PHE A 415 -20.91 1.06 9.06
N VAL A 416 -22.12 0.92 8.52
CA VAL A 416 -22.45 0.05 7.39
C VAL A 416 -23.22 0.81 6.32
N ILE A 417 -23.34 0.23 5.13
CA ILE A 417 -24.37 0.60 4.16
C ILE A 417 -25.54 -0.37 4.33
N ALA A 418 -26.61 0.07 4.98
CA ALA A 418 -27.82 -0.72 5.24
C ALA A 418 -28.69 -0.91 3.99
N GLY A 419 -29.69 -1.78 4.06
CA GLY A 419 -30.68 -1.99 3.00
C GLY A 419 -31.49 -0.73 2.68
N PRO A 420 -32.01 -0.56 1.45
CA PRO A 420 -32.76 0.64 1.07
C PRO A 420 -34.02 0.89 1.91
N ASP A 421 -34.61 -0.18 2.47
CA ASP A 421 -35.76 -0.15 3.37
C ASP A 421 -35.44 0.38 4.77
N LYS A 422 -34.15 0.54 5.11
CA LYS A 422 -33.68 1.14 6.36
C LYS A 422 -33.23 2.59 6.19
N ALA A 423 -33.33 3.14 4.98
CA ALA A 423 -32.88 4.50 4.73
C ALA A 423 -33.71 5.52 5.54
N VAL A 424 -33.02 6.47 6.18
CA VAL A 424 -33.64 7.55 6.98
C VAL A 424 -33.23 8.92 6.41
N PRO A 425 -34.01 9.98 6.66
CA PRO A 425 -33.56 11.34 6.35
C PRO A 425 -32.18 11.60 6.96
N TRP A 426 -31.21 12.10 6.18
CA TRP A 426 -29.80 12.13 6.62
C TRP A 426 -29.55 13.04 7.83
N THR A 427 -30.45 13.99 8.11
CA THR A 427 -30.38 14.87 9.29
C THR A 427 -31.02 14.25 10.54
N LYS A 428 -31.80 13.16 10.39
CA LYS A 428 -32.47 12.49 11.50
C LYS A 428 -31.45 11.73 12.36
N PRO A 429 -31.42 11.94 13.69
CA PRO A 429 -30.54 11.21 14.62
C PRO A 429 -31.07 9.80 14.90
N GLU A 430 -31.24 9.01 13.85
CA GLU A 430 -31.69 7.62 13.92
C GLU A 430 -30.73 6.74 13.13
N ASP A 431 -30.43 5.57 13.67
CA ASP A 431 -29.49 4.58 13.15
C ASP A 431 -30.06 3.17 13.40
N LEU A 432 -29.27 2.12 13.16
CA LEU A 432 -29.76 0.74 13.25
C LEU A 432 -29.90 0.32 14.72
N ALA A 433 -31.12 0.08 15.19
CA ALA A 433 -31.34 -0.51 16.51
C ALA A 433 -30.74 -1.91 16.57
N PHE A 434 -29.80 -2.13 17.49
CA PHE A 434 -29.11 -3.40 17.67
C PHE A 434 -29.94 -4.36 18.52
N ASP A 435 -30.23 -5.53 17.98
CA ASP A 435 -30.78 -6.68 18.71
C ASP A 435 -29.75 -7.82 18.68
N PRO A 436 -29.15 -8.21 19.83
CA PRO A 436 -28.18 -9.30 19.87
C PRO A 436 -28.78 -10.67 19.52
N ALA A 437 -30.11 -10.84 19.60
CA ALA A 437 -30.78 -12.08 19.24
C ALA A 437 -30.88 -12.25 17.70
N ASP A 438 -31.09 -11.15 16.97
CA ASP A 438 -31.12 -11.11 15.51
C ASP A 438 -30.45 -9.84 14.96
N PRO A 439 -29.10 -9.76 15.03
CA PRO A 439 -28.38 -8.55 14.65
C PRO A 439 -28.45 -8.25 13.14
N ALA A 440 -28.75 -9.25 12.32
CA ALA A 440 -28.86 -9.09 10.87
C ALA A 440 -30.17 -8.42 10.45
N GLN A 441 -31.25 -8.57 11.22
CA GLN A 441 -32.54 -7.93 10.93
C GLN A 441 -32.45 -6.40 10.84
N ALA A 442 -31.56 -5.81 11.63
CA ALA A 442 -31.31 -4.39 11.66
C ALA A 442 -30.80 -3.87 10.29
N LEU A 443 -30.06 -4.68 9.54
CA LEU A 443 -29.47 -4.32 8.24
C LEU A 443 -30.51 -4.18 7.11
N GLY A 444 -31.72 -4.72 7.26
CA GLY A 444 -32.77 -4.64 6.24
C GLY A 444 -32.55 -5.55 5.03
N LYS A 445 -33.20 -5.21 3.91
CA LYS A 445 -33.19 -5.98 2.66
C LYS A 445 -31.94 -5.68 1.85
N LEU A 446 -30.96 -6.57 1.93
CA LEU A 446 -29.72 -6.51 1.17
C LEU A 446 -29.86 -7.27 -0.17
N SER A 447 -29.40 -6.66 -1.26
CA SER A 447 -29.49 -7.24 -2.62
C SER A 447 -28.26 -8.04 -3.06
N SER A 448 -27.21 -8.06 -2.22
CA SER A 448 -25.91 -8.64 -2.54
C SER A 448 -25.54 -9.71 -1.50
N PRO A 449 -24.73 -10.73 -1.87
CA PRO A 449 -24.29 -11.78 -0.94
C PRO A 449 -23.34 -11.27 0.17
N ALA A 450 -22.90 -10.01 0.07
CA ALA A 450 -22.15 -9.32 1.10
C ALA A 450 -22.54 -7.83 1.12
N TYR A 451 -22.36 -7.19 2.27
CA TYR A 451 -22.55 -5.76 2.48
C TYR A 451 -21.25 -5.08 2.92
N VAL A 452 -21.25 -3.75 2.85
CA VAL A 452 -20.10 -2.94 3.24
C VAL A 452 -20.16 -2.66 4.73
N ALA A 453 -19.09 -2.97 5.44
CA ALA A 453 -18.86 -2.50 6.81
C ALA A 453 -17.54 -1.73 6.86
N VAL A 454 -17.55 -0.60 7.54
CA VAL A 454 -16.35 0.15 7.90
C VAL A 454 -16.05 -0.16 9.35
N MET A 455 -14.82 -0.54 9.65
CA MET A 455 -14.36 -0.85 11.00
C MET A 455 -13.93 0.42 11.75
N MET A 456 -13.80 0.36 13.08
CA MET A 456 -13.38 1.50 13.91
C MET A 456 -11.94 1.96 13.62
N ASP A 457 -11.12 1.14 12.95
CA ASP A 457 -9.79 1.51 12.44
C ASP A 457 -9.83 2.19 11.05
N GLY A 458 -11.02 2.36 10.47
CA GLY A 458 -11.24 2.93 9.14
C GLY A 458 -11.06 1.96 7.98
N SER A 459 -10.69 0.70 8.23
CA SER A 459 -10.63 -0.33 7.19
C SER A 459 -12.04 -0.65 6.68
N ILE A 460 -12.16 -0.87 5.37
CA ILE A 460 -13.44 -1.11 4.70
C ILE A 460 -13.50 -2.58 4.30
N ARG A 461 -14.49 -3.30 4.83
CA ARG A 461 -14.63 -4.76 4.74
C ARG A 461 -15.91 -5.15 4.00
N SER A 462 -15.82 -6.27 3.28
CA SER A 462 -16.97 -6.95 2.70
C SER A 462 -17.44 -8.02 3.68
N VAL A 463 -18.62 -7.85 4.26
CA VAL A 463 -19.19 -8.77 5.25
C VAL A 463 -20.26 -9.65 4.60
N PRO A 464 -20.13 -11.00 4.63
CA PRO A 464 -21.15 -11.89 4.08
C PRO A 464 -22.51 -11.72 4.78
N VAL A 465 -23.61 -11.75 4.01
CA VAL A 465 -24.97 -11.64 4.60
C VAL A 465 -25.35 -12.85 5.44
N ASN A 466 -24.70 -13.99 5.23
CA ASN A 466 -24.90 -15.24 5.95
C ASN A 466 -23.91 -15.44 7.11
N LEU A 467 -23.24 -14.37 7.56
CA LEU A 467 -22.35 -14.45 8.71
C LEU A 467 -23.16 -14.92 9.95
N PRO A 468 -22.65 -15.88 10.75
CA PRO A 468 -23.35 -16.33 11.94
C PRO A 468 -23.68 -15.17 12.88
N ALA A 469 -24.92 -15.14 13.41
CA ALA A 469 -25.38 -14.06 14.30
C ALA A 469 -24.42 -13.78 15.46
N LYS A 470 -23.90 -14.83 16.11
CA LYS A 470 -22.90 -14.71 17.19
C LYS A 470 -21.62 -14.01 16.75
N THR A 471 -21.17 -14.21 15.52
CA THR A 471 -19.99 -13.54 14.98
C THR A 471 -20.30 -12.07 14.67
N LEU A 472 -21.49 -11.77 14.15
CA LEU A 472 -21.93 -10.40 13.92
C LEU A 472 -22.09 -9.60 15.22
N VAL A 473 -22.61 -10.22 16.29
CA VAL A 473 -22.67 -9.60 17.63
C VAL A 473 -21.29 -9.15 18.09
N LYS A 474 -20.29 -10.04 18.03
CA LYS A 474 -18.90 -9.71 18.41
C LYS A 474 -18.29 -8.60 17.56
N LEU A 475 -18.66 -8.53 16.28
CA LEU A 475 -18.23 -7.46 15.39
C LEU A 475 -18.91 -6.13 15.71
N ILE A 476 -20.08 -6.11 16.37
CA ILE A 476 -20.80 -4.88 16.71
C ILE A 476 -20.41 -4.40 18.11
N GLN A 477 -20.25 -5.29 19.08
CA GLN A 477 -19.94 -4.93 20.46
C GLN A 477 -18.47 -4.51 20.60
N PRO A 478 -18.16 -3.39 21.27
CA PRO A 478 -16.80 -2.86 21.32
C PRO A 478 -15.93 -3.40 22.48
N ALA A 479 -16.55 -4.04 23.47
CA ALA A 479 -15.91 -4.40 24.75
C ALA A 479 -16.52 -5.67 25.40
N ASP A 480 -16.91 -6.66 24.61
CA ASP A 480 -17.41 -7.95 25.09
C ASP A 480 -16.29 -8.93 25.50
N GLY A 481 -15.02 -8.61 25.19
CA GLY A 481 -13.85 -9.42 25.50
C GLY A 481 -13.71 -10.68 24.64
N MET A 482 -14.52 -10.83 23.59
CA MET A 482 -14.60 -12.02 22.77
C MET A 482 -13.76 -11.90 21.51
N ILE A 483 -12.95 -12.91 21.25
CA ILE A 483 -12.16 -12.97 20.02
C ILE A 483 -13.07 -13.21 18.81
N VAL A 484 -12.86 -12.39 17.78
CA VAL A 484 -13.45 -12.51 16.45
C VAL A 484 -12.53 -13.39 15.60
N ASP A 485 -12.94 -14.63 15.36
CA ASP A 485 -12.23 -15.58 14.49
C ASP A 485 -12.87 -15.62 13.09
N VAL A 486 -12.84 -14.47 12.39
CA VAL A 486 -13.26 -14.39 10.99
C VAL A 486 -12.38 -13.42 10.22
N GLU A 487 -11.82 -13.88 9.11
CA GLU A 487 -11.06 -13.03 8.20
C GLU A 487 -12.01 -12.35 7.19
N LEU A 488 -12.30 -11.07 7.43
CA LEU A 488 -13.12 -10.27 6.52
C LEU A 488 -12.28 -9.76 5.34
N LYS A 489 -12.74 -10.06 4.12
CA LYS A 489 -12.09 -9.61 2.89
C LYS A 489 -12.17 -8.07 2.77
N PRO A 490 -11.14 -7.39 2.24
CA PRO A 490 -11.24 -5.98 1.88
C PRO A 490 -12.41 -5.75 0.93
N TYR A 491 -13.16 -4.67 1.16
CA TYR A 491 -14.26 -4.31 0.28
C TYR A 491 -13.74 -3.97 -1.12
N ARG A 492 -14.32 -4.62 -2.13
CA ARG A 492 -14.19 -4.25 -3.53
C ARG A 492 -15.58 -3.90 -4.04
N PRO A 493 -15.83 -2.63 -4.39
CA PRO A 493 -17.11 -2.24 -4.96
C PRO A 493 -17.40 -3.05 -6.22
N GLN A 494 -18.62 -3.58 -6.33
CA GLN A 494 -19.07 -4.39 -7.47
C GLN A 494 -19.72 -3.52 -8.54
#